data_AF-A0A3E2NC11-F1
#
_entry.id   AF-A0A3E2NC11-F1
#
_cell.length_a   1.000
_cell.length_b   1.000
_cell.length_c   1.000
_cell.angle_alpha   90.00
_cell.angle_beta   90.00
_cell.angle_gamma   90.00
#
_symmetry.space_group_name_H-M   'P 1'
#
loop_
_entity.id
_entity.type
_entity.pdbx_description
1 polymer ?
#
loop_
_entity_poly.entity_id
_entity_poly.type
_entity_poly.pdbx_seq_one_letter_code
_entity_poly.pdbx_strand_id
1 'polypeptide(L)'
;MRTEPLMKFNYRKGEDGLLYPELQISENEKTDQMPVGRFGNLWKNFMLENHPHRLSELVAQGKINETILKVDEEAESRKERLIQELLTAQPVPDTEDTMERAAHMGMITGTAEEIVISELVLHLR
;
A
#
# COMPACT_ATOMS: atom_id res chain seq x y z
N MET A 1 -5.55 15.84 -34.28
CA MET A 1 -5.38 15.44 -32.86
C MET A 1 -5.63 13.95 -32.78
N ARG A 2 -4.63 13.16 -32.38
CA ARG A 2 -4.82 11.72 -32.14
C ARG A 2 -5.46 11.57 -30.76
N THR A 3 -6.70 11.10 -30.71
CA THR A 3 -7.33 10.64 -29.47
C THR A 3 -6.78 9.24 -29.20
N GLU A 4 -5.58 9.16 -28.63
CA GLU A 4 -5.13 7.90 -28.06
C GLU A 4 -6.01 7.63 -26.82
N PRO A 5 -6.66 6.46 -26.73
CA PRO A 5 -7.51 6.15 -25.59
C PRO A 5 -6.66 6.11 -24.33
N LEU A 6 -7.15 6.75 -23.27
CA LEU A 6 -6.48 6.83 -21.97
C LEU A 6 -6.26 5.44 -21.32
N MET A 7 -6.92 4.40 -21.83
CA MET A 7 -6.83 3.03 -21.33
C MET A 7 -6.93 2.05 -22.51
N LYS A 8 -6.13 0.98 -22.49
CA LYS A 8 -6.23 -0.12 -23.47
C LYS A 8 -7.39 -1.03 -23.09
N PHE A 9 -8.44 -1.06 -23.91
CA PHE A 9 -9.54 -2.01 -23.74
C PHE A 9 -9.29 -3.27 -24.57
N ASN A 10 -9.06 -4.39 -23.87
CA ASN A 10 -9.13 -5.73 -24.46
C ASN A 10 -10.56 -6.25 -24.31
N TYR A 11 -10.98 -7.16 -25.19
CA TYR A 11 -12.35 -7.71 -25.17
C TYR A 11 -12.32 -9.22 -25.32
N ARG A 12 -13.07 -9.92 -24.47
CA ARG A 12 -13.33 -11.36 -24.55
C ARG A 12 -14.72 -11.61 -25.14
N LYS A 13 -14.83 -12.57 -26.04
CA LYS A 13 -16.12 -13.03 -26.55
C LYS A 13 -16.76 -14.03 -25.60
N GLY A 14 -17.99 -13.74 -25.15
CA GLY A 14 -18.80 -14.65 -24.35
C GLY A 14 -19.46 -15.75 -25.20
N GLU A 15 -20.00 -16.77 -24.53
CA GLU A 15 -20.74 -17.87 -25.18
C GLU A 15 -22.01 -17.39 -25.89
N ASP A 16 -22.58 -16.27 -25.44
CA ASP A 16 -23.68 -15.52 -26.06
C ASP A 16 -23.28 -14.76 -27.33
N GLY A 17 -21.99 -14.76 -27.67
CA GLY A 17 -21.43 -14.04 -28.80
C GLY A 17 -21.18 -12.55 -28.56
N LEU A 18 -21.47 -12.03 -27.37
CA LEU A 18 -21.22 -10.63 -26.99
C LEU A 18 -19.75 -10.42 -26.60
N LEU A 19 -19.28 -9.18 -26.74
CA LEU A 19 -17.92 -8.77 -26.35
C LEU A 19 -17.95 -8.13 -24.96
N TYR A 20 -17.27 -8.76 -24.01
CA TYR A 20 -17.09 -8.27 -22.66
C TYR A 20 -15.71 -7.62 -22.55
N PRO A 21 -15.60 -6.37 -22.05
CA PRO A 21 -14.31 -5.75 -21.85
C PRO A 21 -13.53 -6.50 -20.76
N GLU A 22 -12.30 -6.87 -21.08
CA GLU A 22 -11.32 -7.31 -20.09
C GLU A 22 -10.72 -6.06 -19.46
N LEU A 23 -11.25 -5.72 -18.29
CA LEU A 23 -10.81 -4.57 -17.50
C LEU A 23 -9.51 -4.93 -16.78
N GLN A 24 -8.38 -4.61 -17.42
CA GLN A 24 -7.07 -4.62 -16.77
C GLN A 24 -6.83 -3.23 -16.19
N ILE A 25 -6.83 -3.11 -14.86
CA ILE A 25 -6.69 -1.82 -14.18
C ILE A 25 -5.22 -1.41 -14.17
N SER A 26 -4.31 -2.37 -13.99
CA SER A 26 -2.87 -2.07 -13.91
C SER A 26 -2.11 -2.53 -15.13
N GLU A 27 -1.05 -1.82 -15.52
CA GLU A 27 -0.15 -2.23 -16.61
C GLU A 27 0.39 -3.66 -16.39
N ASN A 28 0.55 -4.08 -15.14
CA ASN A 28 0.91 -5.43 -14.76
C ASN A 28 -0.30 -6.19 -14.18
N GLU A 29 -0.83 -7.16 -14.95
CA GLU A 29 -1.97 -8.01 -14.55
C GLU A 29 -1.78 -8.70 -13.19
N LYS A 30 -0.54 -9.02 -12.79
CA LYS A 30 -0.27 -9.66 -11.50
C LYS A 30 -0.60 -8.75 -10.33
N THR A 31 -0.42 -7.44 -10.50
CA THR A 31 -0.70 -6.45 -9.45
C THR A 31 -2.19 -6.26 -9.20
N ASP A 32 -3.04 -6.54 -10.19
CA ASP A 32 -4.50 -6.52 -10.03
C ASP A 32 -5.01 -7.66 -9.12
N GLN A 33 -4.23 -8.72 -8.95
CA GLN A 33 -4.58 -9.89 -8.14
C GLN A 33 -3.92 -9.87 -6.76
N MET A 34 -3.00 -8.93 -6.50
CA MET A 34 -2.29 -8.88 -5.22
C MET A 34 -3.15 -8.22 -4.13
N PRO A 35 -3.18 -8.78 -2.91
CA PRO A 35 -3.89 -8.17 -1.81
C PRO A 35 -3.24 -6.83 -1.44
N VAL A 36 -4.06 -5.83 -1.16
CA VAL A 36 -3.57 -4.53 -0.69
C VAL A 36 -3.30 -4.62 0.81
N GLY A 37 -2.05 -4.34 1.21
CA GLY A 37 -1.68 -4.29 2.63
C GLY A 37 -2.23 -3.07 3.36
N ARG A 38 -1.95 -3.00 4.66
CA ARG A 38 -2.53 -1.99 5.56
C ARG A 38 -2.06 -0.58 5.19
N PHE A 39 -0.78 -0.40 4.90
CA PHE A 39 -0.21 0.91 4.58
C PHE A 39 -0.64 1.36 3.18
N GLY A 40 -0.73 0.44 2.22
CA GLY A 40 -1.27 0.70 0.90
C GLY A 40 -2.71 1.23 0.94
N ASN A 41 -3.57 0.65 1.79
CA ASN A 41 -4.95 1.15 1.99
C ASN A 41 -4.99 2.55 2.62
N LEU A 42 -4.16 2.80 3.63
CA LEU A 42 -4.06 4.12 4.26
C LEU A 42 -3.62 5.18 3.26
N TRP A 43 -2.58 4.89 2.47
CA TRP A 43 -2.10 5.77 1.40
C TRP A 43 -3.20 6.06 0.38
N LYS A 44 -3.93 5.03 -0.06
CA LYS A 44 -5.04 5.19 -1.02
C LYS A 44 -6.13 6.11 -0.49
N ASN A 45 -6.54 5.93 0.77
CA ASN A 45 -7.56 6.77 1.41
C ASN A 45 -7.07 8.22 1.54
N PHE A 46 -5.82 8.41 1.97
CA PHE A 46 -5.21 9.74 2.05
C PHE A 46 -5.18 10.44 0.69
N MET A 47 -4.79 9.72 -0.37
CA MET A 47 -4.75 10.26 -1.74
C MET A 47 -6.13 10.60 -2.27
N LEU A 48 -7.16 9.82 -1.91
CA LEU A 48 -8.54 10.09 -2.29
C LEU A 48 -9.04 11.41 -1.69
N GLU A 49 -8.71 11.67 -0.42
CA GLU A 49 -9.15 12.87 0.30
C GLU A 49 -8.34 14.11 -0.07
N ASN A 50 -7.02 14.00 -0.18
CA ASN A 50 -6.11 15.15 -0.29
C ASN A 50 -5.63 15.41 -1.73
N HIS A 51 -5.51 14.37 -2.56
CA HIS A 51 -4.92 14.46 -3.90
C HIS A 51 -5.69 13.66 -4.97
N PRO A 52 -7.01 13.87 -5.14
CA PRO A 52 -7.85 13.05 -6.01
C PRO A 52 -7.44 13.11 -7.49
N HIS A 53 -6.89 14.25 -7.94
CA HIS A 53 -6.40 14.41 -9.31
C HIS A 53 -5.19 13.51 -9.60
N ARG A 54 -4.22 13.48 -8.70
CA ARG A 54 -3.02 12.63 -8.82
C ARG A 54 -3.38 11.15 -8.75
N LEU A 55 -4.32 10.80 -7.87
CA LEU A 55 -4.86 9.44 -7.80
C LEU A 55 -5.51 9.04 -9.13
N SER A 56 -6.32 9.93 -9.71
CA SER A 56 -6.99 9.70 -11.00
C SER A 56 -6.00 9.52 -12.14
N GLU A 57 -4.90 10.29 -12.14
CA GLU A 57 -3.81 10.14 -13.11
C GLU A 57 -3.13 8.76 -13.00
N LEU A 58 -2.82 8.30 -11.78
CA LEU A 58 -2.23 6.98 -11.56
C LEU A 58 -3.16 5.84 -12.01
N VAL A 59 -4.47 5.99 -11.81
CA VAL A 59 -5.49 5.05 -12.31
C VAL A 59 -5.52 5.05 -13.83
N ALA A 60 -5.55 6.23 -14.46
CA ALA A 60 -5.56 6.35 -15.92
C ALA A 60 -4.31 5.74 -16.56
N GLN A 61 -3.15 5.88 -15.90
CA GLN A 61 -1.90 5.26 -16.34
C GLN A 61 -1.81 3.77 -16.03
N GLY A 62 -2.76 3.19 -15.29
CA GLY A 62 -2.71 1.81 -14.81
C GLY A 62 -1.53 1.53 -13.88
N LYS A 63 -1.07 2.53 -13.11
CA LYS A 63 0.04 2.39 -12.16
C LYS A 63 -0.41 2.40 -10.71
N ILE A 64 -1.73 2.46 -10.49
CA ILE A 64 -2.29 2.59 -9.15
C ILE A 64 -1.91 1.42 -8.24
N ASN A 65 -2.11 0.16 -8.67
CA ASN A 65 -1.85 -0.99 -7.81
C ASN A 65 -0.34 -1.21 -7.60
N GLU A 66 0.48 -0.94 -8.60
CA GLU A 66 1.94 -0.96 -8.46
C GLU A 66 2.42 0.09 -7.44
N THR A 67 1.86 1.30 -7.48
CA THR A 67 2.21 2.36 -6.53
C THR A 67 1.79 1.99 -5.12
N ILE A 68 0.57 1.47 -4.95
CA ILE A 68 0.07 0.98 -3.65
C ILE A 68 0.97 -0.09 -3.08
N LEU A 69 1.39 -1.06 -3.90
CA LEU A 69 2.28 -2.14 -3.48
C LEU A 69 3.64 -1.61 -3.03
N LYS A 70 4.26 -0.71 -3.82
CA LYS A 70 5.55 -0.10 -3.47
C LYS A 70 5.50 0.66 -2.16
N VAL A 71 4.44 1.44 -1.95
CA VAL A 71 4.24 2.18 -0.69
C VAL A 71 4.10 1.22 0.48
N ASP A 72 3.38 0.11 0.30
CA ASP A 72 3.19 -0.89 1.35
C ASP A 72 4.51 -1.60 1.70
N GLU A 73 5.29 -2.02 0.69
CA GLU A 73 6.62 -2.63 0.88
C GLU A 73 7.62 -1.68 1.55
N GLU A 74 7.64 -0.40 1.13
CA GLU A 74 8.51 0.61 1.71
C GLU A 74 8.15 0.88 3.18
N ALA A 75 6.85 1.01 3.47
CA ALA A 75 6.34 1.23 4.82
C ALA A 75 6.62 0.05 5.74
N GLU A 76 6.43 -1.19 5.28
CA GLU A 76 6.77 -2.40 6.03
C GLU A 76 8.28 -2.48 6.30
N SER A 77 9.13 -2.25 5.28
CA SER A 77 10.58 -2.24 5.49
C SER A 77 11.02 -1.15 6.47
N ARG A 78 10.39 0.02 6.42
CA ARG A 78 10.66 1.12 7.36
C ARG A 78 10.23 0.76 8.78
N LYS A 79 9.05 0.14 8.94
CA LYS A 79 8.53 -0.34 10.23
C LYS A 79 9.50 -1.33 10.86
N GLU A 80 9.98 -2.32 10.10
CA GLU A 80 10.94 -3.31 10.61
C GLU A 80 12.23 -2.66 11.11
N ARG A 81 12.78 -1.68 10.37
CA ARG A 81 13.97 -0.93 10.81
C ARG A 81 13.72 -0.15 12.10
N LEU A 82 12.59 0.55 12.18
CA LEU A 82 12.20 1.29 13.38
C LEU A 82 12.02 0.38 14.60
N ILE A 83 11.46 -0.82 14.42
CA ILE A 83 11.36 -1.81 15.50
C ILE A 83 12.76 -2.18 16.01
N GLN A 84 13.73 -2.44 15.13
CA GLN A 84 15.11 -2.76 15.54
C GLN A 84 15.80 -1.57 16.25
N GLU A 85 15.61 -0.35 15.75
CA GLU A 85 16.12 0.87 16.37
C GLU A 85 15.53 1.07 17.77
N LEU A 86 14.21 0.91 17.91
CA LEU A 86 13.51 1.01 19.19
C LEU A 86 13.91 -0.09 20.16
N LEU A 87 14.11 -1.32 19.69
CA LEU A 87 14.63 -2.43 20.52
C LEU A 87 16.05 -2.19 21.01
N THR A 88 16.87 -1.49 20.22
CA THR A 88 18.22 -1.12 20.64
C THR A 88 18.19 -0.06 21.75
N ALA A 89 17.25 0.88 21.67
CA ALA A 89 17.07 1.94 22.67
C ALA A 89 16.33 1.45 23.93
N GLN A 90 15.34 0.57 23.76
CA GLN A 90 14.52 -0.05 24.79
C GLN A 90 14.55 -1.57 24.57
N PRO A 91 15.54 -2.27 25.14
CA PRO A 91 15.61 -3.72 25.05
C PRO A 91 14.43 -4.35 25.80
N VAL A 92 14.03 -5.55 25.36
CA VAL A 92 12.97 -6.31 26.03
C VAL A 92 13.37 -6.54 27.49
N PRO A 93 12.49 -6.27 28.46
CA PRO A 93 12.79 -6.49 29.87
C PRO A 93 13.17 -7.95 30.13
N ASP A 94 14.23 -8.15 30.91
CA ASP A 94 14.74 -9.46 31.32
C ASP A 94 13.91 -10.03 32.48
N THR A 95 12.62 -10.25 32.20
CA THR A 95 11.66 -10.86 33.15
C THR A 95 11.21 -12.22 32.61
N GLU A 96 10.91 -13.17 33.50
CA GLU A 96 10.26 -14.45 33.14
C GLU A 96 8.78 -14.28 32.76
N ASP A 97 8.19 -13.12 33.05
CA ASP A 97 6.80 -12.83 32.73
C ASP A 97 6.60 -12.65 31.22
N THR A 98 6.00 -13.67 30.61
CA THR A 98 5.64 -13.68 29.19
C THR A 98 4.69 -12.55 28.79
N MET A 99 3.82 -12.09 29.69
CA MET A 99 2.84 -11.04 29.41
C MET A 99 3.51 -9.66 29.36
N GLU A 100 4.43 -9.39 30.28
CA GLU A 100 5.21 -8.14 30.27
C GLU A 100 6.05 -8.01 28.99
N ARG A 101 6.70 -9.09 28.57
CA ARG A 101 7.49 -9.11 27.32
C ARG A 101 6.60 -8.88 26.10
N ALA A 102 5.43 -9.51 26.05
CA ALA A 102 4.48 -9.32 24.96
C ALA A 102 3.94 -7.88 24.92
N ALA A 103 3.61 -7.31 26.07
CA ALA A 103 3.15 -5.92 26.18
C ALA A 103 4.22 -4.93 25.71
N HIS A 104 5.47 -5.14 26.11
CA HIS A 104 6.60 -4.32 25.67
C HIS A 104 6.83 -4.40 24.16
N MET A 105 6.81 -5.61 23.60
CA MET A 105 6.90 -5.80 22.15
C MET A 105 5.74 -5.10 21.42
N GLY A 106 4.52 -5.23 21.93
CA GLY A 106 3.34 -4.55 21.39
C GLY A 106 3.49 -3.02 21.38
N MET A 107 4.03 -2.46 22.47
CA MET A 107 4.32 -1.02 22.58
C MET A 107 5.35 -0.57 21.53
N ILE A 108 6.45 -1.31 21.35
CA ILE A 108 7.46 -1.01 20.34
C ILE A 108 6.88 -1.08 18.93
N THR A 109 6.16 -2.16 18.61
CA THR A 109 5.56 -2.32 17.28
C THR A 109 4.52 -1.24 17.01
N GLY A 110 3.70 -0.89 17.98
CA GLY A 110 2.71 0.19 17.84
C GLY A 110 3.35 1.55 17.62
N THR A 111 4.42 1.85 18.37
CA THR A 111 5.18 3.10 18.20
C THR A 111 5.81 3.17 16.79
N ALA A 112 6.42 2.08 16.32
CA ALA A 112 6.97 2.01 14.97
C ALA A 112 5.89 2.21 13.90
N GLU A 113 4.72 1.56 14.05
CA GLU A 113 3.60 1.74 13.12
C GLU A 113 3.11 3.19 13.08
N GLU A 114 2.93 3.84 14.22
CA GLU A 114 2.47 5.23 14.29
C GLU A 114 3.46 6.17 13.58
N ILE A 115 4.76 5.98 13.80
CA ILE A 115 5.81 6.76 13.13
C ILE A 115 5.71 6.57 11.61
N VAL A 116 5.62 5.33 11.12
CA VAL A 116 5.52 5.06 9.67
C VAL A 116 4.25 5.68 9.07
N ILE A 117 3.11 5.55 9.74
CA ILE A 117 1.84 6.16 9.27
C ILE A 117 2.01 7.69 9.17
N SER A 118 2.62 8.31 10.18
CA SER A 118 2.86 9.75 10.17
C SER A 118 3.84 10.16 9.06
N GLU A 119 4.90 9.38 8.83
CA GLU A 119 5.89 9.61 7.77
C GLU A 119 5.22 9.51 6.40
N LEU A 120 4.39 8.48 6.17
CA LEU A 120 3.61 8.31 4.94
C LEU A 120 2.72 9.52 4.67
N VAL A 121 1.99 10.00 5.67
CA VAL A 121 1.12 11.17 5.52
C VAL A 121 1.91 12.46 5.27
N LEU A 122 3.06 12.64 5.94
CA LEU A 122 3.87 13.86 5.85
C LEU A 122 4.76 13.93 4.60
N HIS A 123 5.28 12.80 4.11
CA HIS A 123 6.19 12.75 2.96
C HIS A 123 5.48 12.78 1.59
N LEU A 124 4.15 12.79 1.55
CA LEU A 124 3.37 12.83 0.30
C LEU A 124 3.28 14.23 -0.36
N ARG A 125 4.20 15.15 -0.04
CA ARG A 125 4.19 16.53 -0.54
C ARG A 125 4.73 16.69 -1.96
#